data_AF-A0A1V5JQQ7-F1
#
_entry.id   AF-A0A1V5JQQ7-F1
#
_cell.length_a   1.000
_cell.length_b   1.000
_cell.length_c   1.000
_cell.angle_alpha   90.00
_cell.angle_beta   90.00
_cell.angle_gamma   90.00
#
_symmetry.space_group_name_H-M   'P 1'
#
loop_
_entity.id
_entity.type
_entity.pdbx_description
1 polymer ?
#
loop_
_entity_poly.entity_id
_entity_poly.type
_entity_poly.pdbx_seq_one_letter_code
_entity_poly.pdbx_strand_id
1 'polypeptide(L)'
;MRQLEIMEPARYINVNYETQDVSIHRCVRDNGTSLMEVVEQPIFPKREPLKLELQHFVSCVQDGRQPLVGIGDGKRVLEVAVAVLRQIAEGNEGARLRQIG
;
A
#
# COMPACT_ATOMS: atom_id res chain seq x y z
N MET A 1 -13.73 -3.44 0.90
CA MET A 1 -12.92 -3.02 -0.26
C MET A 1 -11.49 -2.85 0.21
N ARG A 2 -10.60 -3.76 -0.19
CA ARG A 2 -9.16 -3.65 0.05
C ARG A 2 -8.46 -3.20 -1.23
N GLN A 3 -8.33 -1.90 -1.40
CA GLN A 3 -7.69 -1.29 -2.57
C GLN A 3 -6.59 -0.32 -2.15
N LEU A 4 -5.56 -0.22 -2.99
CA LEU A 4 -4.53 0.81 -2.89
C LEU A 4 -4.39 1.49 -4.25
N GLU A 5 -4.39 2.82 -4.22
CA GLU A 5 -4.16 3.66 -5.38
C GLU A 5 -2.87 4.45 -5.17
N ILE A 6 -1.97 4.38 -6.13
CA ILE A 6 -0.70 5.10 -6.11
C ILE A 6 -0.69 6.04 -7.30
N MET A 7 -0.71 7.34 -7.01
CA MET A 7 -0.63 8.39 -8.02
C MET A 7 0.79 8.93 -8.08
N GLU A 8 1.44 8.78 -9.23
CA GLU A 8 2.73 9.39 -9.53
C GLU A 8 2.61 10.31 -10.75
N PRO A 9 3.52 11.27 -10.95
CA PRO A 9 3.41 12.25 -12.05
C PRO A 9 3.25 11.66 -13.46
N ALA A 10 3.76 10.45 -13.70
CA ALA A 10 3.74 9.80 -15.01
C ALA A 10 2.96 8.48 -15.04
N ARG A 11 2.42 8.02 -13.90
CA ARG A 11 1.68 6.74 -13.83
C ARG A 11 0.67 6.72 -12.69
N TYR A 12 -0.38 5.95 -12.90
CA TYR A 12 -1.39 5.62 -11.90
C TYR A 12 -1.45 4.11 -11.71
N ILE A 13 -1.30 3.64 -10.48
CA ILE A 13 -1.30 2.22 -10.15
C ILE A 13 -2.49 1.93 -9.25
N ASN A 14 -3.31 0.96 -9.63
CA ASN A 14 -4.40 0.44 -8.80
C ASN A 14 -4.11 -1.01 -8.44
N VAL A 15 -4.23 -1.32 -7.14
CA VAL A 15 -4.04 -2.65 -6.59
C VAL A 15 -5.33 -3.09 -5.90
N ASN A 16 -5.89 -4.22 -6.33
CA ASN A 16 -6.99 -4.91 -5.65
C ASN A 16 -6.44 -6.10 -4.87
N TYR A 17 -6.41 -6.00 -3.54
CA TYR A 17 -5.86 -7.07 -2.68
C TYR A 17 -6.79 -8.27 -2.53
N GLU A 18 -8.10 -8.11 -2.78
CA GLU A 18 -9.05 -9.22 -2.70
C GLU A 18 -8.90 -10.15 -3.90
N THR A 19 -8.79 -9.58 -5.11
CA THR A 19 -8.62 -10.38 -6.34
C THR A 19 -7.16 -10.67 -6.69
N GLN A 20 -6.23 -9.96 -6.03
CA GLN A 20 -4.78 -9.93 -6.30
C GLN A 20 -4.43 -9.39 -7.70
N ASP A 21 -5.21 -8.42 -8.18
CA ASP A 21 -5.01 -7.78 -9.48
C ASP A 21 -4.28 -6.44 -9.32
N VAL A 22 -3.43 -6.11 -10.30
CA VAL A 22 -2.73 -4.83 -10.40
C VAL A 22 -2.95 -4.27 -11.80
N SER A 23 -3.32 -3.00 -11.90
CA SER A 23 -3.34 -2.26 -13.15
C SER A 23 -2.43 -1.04 -13.06
N ILE A 24 -1.65 -0.81 -14.11
CA ILE A 24 -0.70 0.29 -14.21
C ILE A 24 -1.06 1.08 -15.46
N HIS A 25 -1.50 2.32 -15.28
CA HIS A 25 -1.79 3.27 -16.34
C HIS A 25 -0.61 4.22 -16.51
N ARG A 26 -0.06 4.34 -17.72
CA ARG A 26 1.08 5.21 -18.03
C ARG A 26 0.84 5.98 -19.31
N CYS A 27 1.12 7.27 -19.30
CA CYS A 27 1.20 8.07 -20.54
C CYS A 27 2.60 7.96 -21.13
N VAL A 28 2.73 7.43 -22.34
CA VAL A 28 3.98 7.36 -23.09
C VAL A 28 3.93 8.30 -24.29
N ARG A 29 5.06 8.93 -24.63
CA ARG A 29 5.18 9.70 -25.89
C ARG A 29 5.52 8.73 -27.00
N ASP A 30 4.70 8.72 -28.05
CA ASP A 30 5.05 8.05 -29.30
C ASP A 30 5.84 9.01 -30.21
N ASN A 31 6.69 8.46 -31.08
CA ASN A 31 7.80 9.05 -31.86
C ASN A 31 7.48 10.26 -32.77
N GLY A 32 6.41 11.02 -32.55
CA GLY A 32 6.08 12.17 -33.40
C GLY A 32 5.35 13.34 -32.76
N THR A 33 4.48 13.17 -31.76
CA THR A 33 3.73 14.27 -31.08
C THR A 33 2.60 13.77 -30.17
N SER A 34 2.20 12.50 -30.28
CA SER A 34 1.03 11.97 -29.56
C SER A 34 1.38 11.39 -28.20
N LEU A 35 0.53 11.64 -27.21
CA LEU A 35 0.52 10.93 -25.93
C LEU A 35 -0.38 9.70 -26.07
N MET A 36 0.15 8.52 -25.80
CA MET A 36 -0.59 7.27 -25.76
C MET A 36 -0.74 6.81 -24.31
N GLU A 37 -1.94 6.42 -23.91
CA GLU A 37 -2.15 5.71 -22.66
C GLU A 37 -1.84 4.23 -22.87
N VAL A 38 -0.97 3.69 -22.01
CA VAL A 38 -0.65 2.26 -21.95
C VAL A 38 -1.16 1.74 -20.62
N VAL A 39 -1.94 0.65 -20.70
CA VAL A 39 -2.44 -0.06 -19.51
C VAL A 39 -1.75 -1.42 -19.43
N GLU A 40 -1.03 -1.64 -18.34
CA GLU A 40 -0.35 -2.91 -18.05
C GLU A 40 -1.11 -3.65 -16.94
N GLN A 41 -1.38 -4.93 -17.14
CA GLN A 41 -2.04 -5.82 -16.16
C GLN A 41 -1.15 -7.04 -15.90
N PRO A 42 -0.09 -6.90 -15.07
CA PRO A 42 0.79 -8.01 -14.77
C PRO A 42 0.03 -9.16 -14.10
N ILE A 43 0.30 -10.39 -14.56
CA ILE A 43 -0.31 -11.60 -14.01
C ILE A 43 0.61 -12.15 -12.93
N PHE A 44 0.12 -12.20 -11.70
CA PHE A 44 0.83 -12.81 -10.58
C PHE A 44 0.30 -14.22 -10.30
N PRO A 45 1.19 -15.19 -10.00
CA PRO A 45 0.74 -16.49 -9.53
C PRO A 45 0.03 -16.29 -8.18
N LYS A 46 -1.24 -16.69 -8.11
CA LYS A 46 -2.02 -16.60 -6.87
C LYS A 46 -1.42 -17.54 -5.83
N ARG A 47 -0.87 -16.95 -4.79
CA ARG A 47 -0.30 -17.65 -3.63
C ARG A 47 -0.95 -17.12 -2.38
N GLU A 48 -1.09 -18.00 -1.40
CA GLU A 48 -1.62 -17.63 -0.09
C GLU A 48 -0.62 -16.68 0.62
N PRO A 49 -1.00 -15.44 0.92
CA PRO A 49 -0.07 -14.45 1.48
C PRO A 49 0.52 -14.87 2.83
N LEU A 50 -0.32 -15.41 3.73
CA LEU A 50 0.11 -15.84 5.06
C LEU A 50 1.15 -16.98 4.98
N LYS A 51 0.93 -17.93 4.08
CA LYS A 51 1.91 -19.00 3.82
C LYS A 51 3.26 -18.44 3.39
N LEU A 52 3.28 -17.46 2.50
CA LEU A 52 4.51 -16.82 2.05
C LEU A 52 5.22 -16.07 3.18
N GLU A 53 4.47 -15.37 4.02
CA GLU A 53 5.00 -14.65 5.18
C GLU A 53 5.63 -15.61 6.20
N LEU A 54 4.95 -16.70 6.56
CA LEU A 54 5.46 -17.72 7.48
C LEU A 54 6.69 -18.43 6.91
N GLN A 55 6.68 -18.76 5.62
CA GLN A 55 7.85 -19.35 4.94
C GLN A 55 9.04 -18.39 5.00
N HIS A 56 8.82 -17.10 4.73
CA HIS A 56 9.87 -16.07 4.82
C HIS A 56 10.41 -15.95 6.24
N PHE A 57 9.53 -15.94 7.25
CA PHE A 57 9.91 -15.88 8.67
C PHE A 57 10.82 -17.05 9.05
N VAL A 58 10.39 -18.30 8.79
CA VAL A 58 11.18 -19.49 9.11
C VAL A 58 12.54 -19.45 8.43
N SER A 59 12.58 -19.06 7.15
CA SER A 59 13.84 -19.00 6.40
C SER A 59 14.79 -17.92 6.95
N CYS A 60 14.27 -16.79 7.43
CA CYS A 60 15.11 -15.77 8.09
C CYS A 60 15.71 -16.27 9.40
N VAL A 61 14.92 -17.00 10.20
CA VAL A 61 15.38 -17.58 11.46
C VAL A 61 16.46 -18.64 11.21
N GLN A 62 16.26 -19.53 10.23
CA GLN A 62 17.21 -20.59 9.90
C GLN A 62 18.53 -20.06 9.34
N ASP A 63 18.46 -19.07 8.44
CA ASP A 63 19.62 -18.58 7.72
C ASP A 63 20.30 -17.36 8.38
N GLY A 64 19.75 -16.87 9.51
CA GLY A 64 20.21 -15.63 10.14
C GLY A 64 20.05 -14.39 9.26
N ARG A 65 19.10 -14.40 8.32
CA ARG A 65 18.86 -13.31 7.37
C ARG A 65 18.01 -12.21 8.00
N GLN A 66 18.28 -10.97 7.60
CA GLN A 66 17.43 -9.84 7.98
C GLN A 66 16.05 -9.98 7.30
N PRO A 67 14.94 -9.92 8.06
CA PRO A 67 13.61 -9.98 7.47
C PRO A 67 13.32 -8.71 6.66
N LEU A 68 12.46 -8.84 5.64
CA LEU A 68 11.99 -7.71 4.83
C LEU A 68 11.28 -6.64 5.68
N VAL A 69 10.62 -7.07 6.76
CA VAL A 69 9.98 -6.19 7.74
C VAL A 69 10.59 -6.51 9.10
N GLY A 70 11.45 -5.63 9.60
CA GLY A 70 12.10 -5.75 10.89
C GLY A 70 11.37 -5.00 12.01
N ILE A 71 11.91 -5.11 13.23
CA ILE A 71 11.37 -4.42 14.42
C ILE A 71 11.34 -2.89 14.21
N GLY A 72 12.37 -2.35 13.57
CA GLY A 72 12.45 -0.91 13.27
C GLY A 72 11.31 -0.44 12.36
N ASP A 73 10.91 -1.24 11.38
CA ASP A 73 9.81 -0.92 10.47
C ASP A 73 8.47 -0.97 11.21
N GLY A 74 8.26 -2.02 12.02
CA GLY A 74 7.07 -2.17 12.85
C GLY A 74 6.88 -1.01 13.83
N LYS A 75 7.96 -0.54 14.48
CA LYS A 75 7.91 0.63 15.35
C LYS A 75 7.47 1.89 14.62
N ARG A 76 8.06 2.18 13.45
CA ARG A 76 7.72 3.40 12.67
C ARG A 76 6.27 3.39 12.21
N VAL A 77 5.77 2.24 11.75
CA VAL A 77 4.36 2.11 11.34
C VAL A 77 3.43 2.34 12.54
N LEU A 78 3.76 1.76 13.70
CA LEU A 78 2.94 1.92 14.90
C LEU A 78 2.91 3.38 15.39
N GLU A 79 4.04 4.09 15.36
CA GLU A 79 4.11 5.51 15.72
C GLU A 79 3.19 6.36 14.86
N VAL A 80 3.19 6.14 13.54
CA VAL A 80 2.29 6.84 12.60
C VAL A 80 0.84 6.47 12.87
N ALA A 81 0.52 5.18 13.05
CA ALA A 81 -0.84 4.73 13.32
C ALA A 81 -1.42 5.37 14.59
N VAL A 82 -0.63 5.44 15.66
CA VAL A 82 -1.02 6.11 16.91
C VAL A 82 -1.24 7.61 16.70
N ALA A 83 -0.38 8.27 15.92
CA ALA A 83 -0.55 9.69 15.61
C ALA A 83 -1.85 9.97 14.86
N VAL A 84 -2.20 9.15 13.86
CA VAL A 84 -3.48 9.26 13.14
C VAL A 84 -4.67 9.07 14.08
N LEU A 85 -4.62 8.06 14.95
CA LEU A 85 -5.70 7.80 15.92
C LEU A 85 -5.91 8.96 16.88
N ARG A 86 -4.84 9.62 17.34
CA ARG A 86 -4.93 10.81 18.19
C ARG A 86 -5.61 11.97 17.46
N GLN A 87 -5.21 12.25 16.22
CA GLN A 87 -5.81 13.32 15.42
C GLN A 87 -7.31 13.09 15.17
N ILE A 88 -7.72 11.84 14.93
CA ILE A 88 -9.14 11.48 14.78
C ILE A 88 -9.90 11.73 16.08
N ALA A 89 -9.34 11.33 17.23
CA ALA A 89 -9.97 11.54 18.53
C ALA A 89 -10.17 13.03 18.84
N GLU A 90 -9.13 13.85 18.67
CA GLU A 90 -9.16 15.30 18.88
C GLU A 90 -10.16 15.99 17.93
N GLY A 91 -10.18 15.59 16.65
CA GLY A 91 -11.12 16.10 15.66
C GLY A 91 -12.59 15.80 16.02
N ASN A 92 -12.85 14.60 16.57
CA ASN A 92 -14.19 14.20 17.01
C ASN A 92 -14.67 14.99 18.24
N GLU A 93 -13.78 15.31 19.18
CA GLU A 93 -14.12 16.16 20.34
C GLU A 93 -14.46 17.59 19.90
N GLY A 94 -13.68 18.15 18.96
CA GLY A 94 -13.97 19.46 18.37
C GLY A 94 -15.29 19.51 17.59
N ALA A 95 -15.64 18.43 16.87
CA ALA A 95 -16.92 18.32 16.18
C ALA A 95 -18.11 18.24 17.15
N ARG A 96 -17.95 17.52 18.27
CA ARG A 96 -18.98 17.37 19.30
C ARG A 96 -19.27 18.69 20.02
N LEU A 97 -18.22 19.47 20.33
CA LEU A 97 -18.37 20.78 20.99
C LEU A 97 -19.06 21.83 20.10
N ARG A 98 -18.94 21.72 18.77
CA ARG A 98 -19.62 22.60 17.80
C ARG A 98 -21.10 22.28 17.59
N GLN A 99 -21.59 21.14 18.05
CA GLN A 99 -23.01 20.76 17.95
C GLN A 99 -23.85 21.18 19.16
N ILE A 100 -23.22 21.73 20.20
CA ILE A 100 -23.86 22.12 21.47
C ILE A 100 -23.98 23.64 21.63
N GLY A 101 -23.51 24.42 20.65
CA GLY A 101 -23.66 25.89 20.56
C GLY A 101 -24.37 26.28 19.28
#